data_AF-A0A374ARB7-F1
#
_entry.id   AF-A0A374ARB7-F1
#
_cell.length_a   1.000
_cell.length_b   1.000
_cell.length_c   1.000
_cell.angle_alpha   90.00
_cell.angle_beta   90.00
_cell.angle_gamma   90.00
#
_symmetry.space_group_name_H-M   'P 1'
#
loop_
_entity.id
_entity.type
_entity.pdbx_description
1 polymer ?
#
loop_
_entity_poly.entity_id
_entity_poly.type
_entity_poly.pdbx_seq_one_letter_code
_entity_poly.pdbx_strand_id
1 'polypeptide(L)' 'MTAGTMDKVYKRQANEMNLYLKRLRAMSKEEARRVSGNNLIKAGIADADGKLTSRYIYSKKQEKR' A
#
# COMPACT_ATOMS: atom_id res chain seq x y z
N MET A 1 23.43 8.47 2.96
CA MET A 1 22.81 8.32 1.62
C MET A 1 22.82 9.70 0.95
N THR A 2 23.40 9.85 -0.24
CA THR A 2 23.48 11.14 -0.95
C THR A 2 22.17 11.45 -1.71
N ALA A 3 21.82 12.73 -1.87
CA ALA A 3 20.55 13.19 -2.43
C ALA A 3 20.20 12.60 -3.82
N GLY A 4 21.19 12.32 -4.67
CA GLY A 4 20.98 11.68 -5.98
C GLY A 4 20.56 10.21 -5.91
N THR A 5 20.84 9.51 -4.81
CA THR A 5 20.37 8.14 -4.57
C THR A 5 18.91 8.12 -4.13
N MET A 6 18.50 9.10 -3.31
CA MET A 6 17.12 9.27 -2.87
C MET A 6 16.18 9.50 -4.06
N ASP A 7 16.54 10.39 -4.99
CA ASP A 7 15.73 10.68 -6.20
C ASP A 7 15.47 9.43 -7.07
N LYS A 8 16.49 8.56 -7.25
CA LYS A 8 16.35 7.30 -8.00
C LYS A 8 15.43 6.30 -7.29
N VAL A 9 15.51 6.21 -5.96
CA VAL A 9 14.67 5.33 -5.15
C VAL A 9 13.21 5.78 -5.22
N TYR A 10 12.94 7.08 -5.04
CA TYR A 10 11.59 7.62 -5.12
C TYR A 10 10.98 7.44 -6.52
N LYS A 11 11.73 7.70 -7.60
CA LYS A 11 11.28 7.47 -8.98
C LYS A 11 10.95 6.00 -9.23
N ARG A 12 11.76 5.07 -8.73
CA ARG A 12 11.51 3.64 -8.85
C ARG A 12 10.22 3.23 -8.11
N GLN A 13 10.04 3.67 -6.87
CA GLN A 13 8.83 3.37 -6.10
C GLN A 13 7.56 3.96 -6.75
N ALA A 14 7.64 5.18 -7.27
CA ALA A 14 6.54 5.79 -8.01
C ALA A 14 6.17 4.98 -9.28
N ASN A 15 7.17 4.47 -10.01
CA ASN A 15 6.95 3.61 -11.17
C ASN A 15 6.30 2.27 -10.79
N GLU A 16 6.75 1.63 -9.71
CA GLU A 16 6.19 0.38 -9.21
C GLU A 16 4.73 0.57 -8.77
N MET A 17 4.42 1.69 -8.08
CA MET A 17 3.06 2.04 -7.69
C MET A 17 2.17 2.33 -8.91
N ASN A 18 2.66 3.06 -9.91
CA ASN A 18 1.93 3.30 -11.15
C ASN A 18 1.64 2.01 -11.92
N LEU A 19 2.59 1.08 -11.97
CA LEU A 19 2.39 -0.22 -12.60
C LEU A 19 1.33 -1.05 -11.85
N TYR A 20 1.38 -1.06 -10.52
CA TYR A 20 0.38 -1.71 -9.69
C TYR A 20 -1.03 -1.13 -9.93
N LEU A 21 -1.16 0.19 -9.94
CA LEU A 21 -2.43 0.87 -10.21
C LEU A 21 -2.96 0.60 -11.62
N LYS A 22 -2.09 0.57 -12.63
CA LYS A 22 -2.47 0.19 -14.01
C LYS A 22 -3.00 -1.25 -14.06
N ARG A 23 -2.36 -2.19 -13.36
CA ARG A 23 -2.82 -3.58 -13.28
C ARG A 23 -4.19 -3.68 -12.62
N LEU A 24 -4.40 -2.99 -11.49
CA LEU A 24 -5.71 -2.97 -10.82
C LEU A 24 -6.81 -2.39 -11.72
N ARG A 25 -6.52 -1.35 -12.51
CA ARG A 25 -7.49 -0.74 -13.44
C ARG A 25 -7.87 -1.65 -14.61
N ALA A 26 -6.99 -2.55 -14.99
CA ALA A 26 -7.26 -3.54 -16.04
C ALA A 26 -8.07 -4.76 -15.54
N MET A 27 -8.24 -4.91 -14.22
CA MET A 27 -9.01 -5.99 -13.60
C MET A 27 -10.49 -5.61 -13.45
N SER A 28 -11.35 -6.62 -13.26
CA SER A 28 -12.72 -6.37 -12.82
C SER A 28 -12.74 -5.73 -11.41
N LYS A 29 -13.82 -5.02 -11.07
CA LYS A 29 -13.95 -4.37 -9.75
C LYS A 29 -13.81 -5.36 -8.58
N GLU A 30 -14.33 -6.57 -8.74
CA GLU A 30 -14.29 -7.62 -7.72
C GLU A 30 -12.87 -8.16 -7.54
N GLU A 31 -12.17 -8.45 -8.63
CA GLU A 31 -10.78 -8.89 -8.58
C GLU A 31 -9.86 -7.81 -8.02
N ALA A 32 -10.04 -6.55 -8.44
CA ALA A 32 -9.26 -5.43 -7.93
C ALA A 32 -9.45 -5.26 -6.41
N ARG A 33 -10.69 -5.40 -5.91
CA ARG A 33 -10.99 -5.40 -4.47
C ARG A 33 -10.31 -6.55 -3.76
N ARG A 34 -10.36 -7.77 -4.31
CA ARG A 34 -9.72 -8.96 -3.72
C ARG A 34 -8.19 -8.80 -3.65
N VAL A 35 -7.56 -8.36 -4.74
CA VAL A 35 -6.10 -8.16 -4.81
C VAL A 35 -5.66 -7.05 -3.85
N SER A 36 -6.35 -5.91 -3.87
CA SER A 36 -6.04 -4.81 -2.96
C SER A 36 -6.27 -5.19 -1.49
N GLY A 37 -7.36 -5.88 -1.18
CA GLY A 37 -7.66 -6.35 0.18
C GLY A 37 -6.60 -7.31 0.69
N ASN A 38 -6.21 -8.31 -0.12
CA ASN A 38 -5.14 -9.23 0.23
C ASN A 38 -3.80 -8.52 0.48
N ASN A 39 -3.48 -7.47 -0.27
CA ASN A 39 -2.27 -6.68 -0.04
C ASN A 39 -2.34 -5.90 1.28
N LEU A 40 -3.50 -5.34 1.64
CA LEU A 40 -3.70 -4.68 2.94
C LEU A 40 -3.55 -5.66 4.11
N ILE A 41 -4.05 -6.89 3.95
CA ILE A 41 -3.91 -7.95 4.95
C ILE A 41 -2.44 -8.37 5.10
N LYS A 42 -1.74 -8.62 3.98
CA LYS A 42 -0.31 -8.96 4.00
C LYS A 42 0.56 -7.86 4.60
N ALA A 43 0.17 -6.60 4.42
CA ALA A 43 0.84 -5.46 5.04
C ALA A 43 0.51 -5.29 6.53
N GLY A 44 -0.38 -6.11 7.10
CA GLY A 44 -0.84 -6.01 8.49
C GLY A 44 -1.69 -4.77 8.75
N ILE A 45 -2.23 -4.14 7.70
CA ILE A 45 -3.05 -2.92 7.78
C ILE A 45 -4.50 -3.28 8.07
N ALA A 46 -5.01 -4.33 7.41
CA ALA A 46 -6.37 -4.82 7.59
C ALA A 46 -6.38 -6.31 8.00
N ASP A 47 -7.48 -6.77 8.61
CA ASP A 47 -7.74 -8.18 8.90
C ASP A 47 -8.53 -8.86 7.78
N ALA A 48 -8.84 -10.16 7.96
CA ALA A 48 -9.57 -10.96 6.99
C ALA A 48 -10.99 -10.45 6.70
N ASP A 49 -11.58 -9.70 7.64
CA ASP A 49 -12.89 -9.06 7.48
C ASP A 49 -12.80 -7.69 6.81
N GLY A 50 -11.58 -7.22 6.48
CA GLY A 50 -11.32 -5.92 5.88
C GLY A 50 -11.31 -4.76 6.87
N LYS A 51 -11.35 -5.02 8.19
CA LYS A 51 -11.25 -3.97 9.22
C LYS A 51 -9.79 -3.63 9.48
N LEU A 52 -9.53 -2.37 9.83
CA LEU A 52 -8.17 -1.93 10.16
C LEU A 52 -7.69 -2.61 11.44
N THR A 53 -6.44 -3.08 11.43
CA THR A 53 -5.86 -3.74 12.61
C THR A 53 -5.57 -2.72 13.72
N SER A 54 -5.68 -3.17 14.98
CA SER A 54 -5.33 -2.35 16.15
C SER A 54 -3.90 -1.82 16.09
N ARG A 55 -2.96 -2.60 15.54
CA ARG A 55 -1.56 -2.22 15.34
C ARG A 55 -1.43 -1.02 14.40
N TYR A 56 -2.12 -1.04 13.27
CA TYR A 56 -2.10 0.06 12.30
C TYR A 56 -2.73 1.33 12.89
N ILE A 57 -3.89 1.19 13.55
CA ILE A 57 -4.59 2.32 14.20
C ILE A 57 -3.70 2.97 15.26
N TYR A 58 -3.03 2.17 16.11
CA TYR A 58 -2.14 2.68 17.15
C TYR A 58 -0.92 3.40 16.57
N SER A 59 -0.26 2.83 15.55
CA SER A 59 0.86 3.47 14.86
C SER A 59 0.49 4.86 14.33
N LYS A 60 -0.69 4.98 13.70
CA LYS A 60 -1.17 6.25 13.13
C LYS A 60 -1.55 7.29 14.18
N LYS A 61 -1.93 6.87 15.39
CA LYS A 61 -2.18 7.78 16.51
C LYS A 61 -0.88 8.39 17.06
N GLN A 62 0.23 7.66 17.01
CA GLN A 62 1.54 8.15 17.47
C GLN A 62 2.17 9.12 16.47
N GLU A 63 1.98 8.93 15.16
CA GLU A 63 2.48 9.88 14.13
C GLU A 63 1.85 11.28 14.21
N LYS A 64 0.75 11.44 14.95
CA LYS A 64 0.04 12.73 15.11
C LYS A 64 0.35 13.45 16.43
N ARG A 65 1.23 12.91 17.26
CA ARG A 65 1.73 13.52 18.50
C ARG A 65 3.12 14.08 18.27
#